data_AF-A0A6I2A0J7-F1
#
_entry.id   AF-A0A6I2A0J7-F1
#
_cell.length_a   1.000
_cell.length_b   1.000
_cell.length_c   1.000
_cell.angle_alpha   90.00
_cell.angle_beta   90.00
_cell.angle_gamma   90.00
#
_symmetry.space_group_name_H-M   'P 1'
#
loop_
_entity.id
_entity.type
_entity.pdbx_description
1 polymer ?
#
loop_
_entity_poly.entity_id
_entity_poly.type
_entity_poly.pdbx_seq_one_letter_code
_entity_poly.pdbx_strand_id
1 'polypeptide(L)'
;MKNLLKENDLPDKEAYRDLVRHQLLIERLLDVHFDPQVPLFAEQRRVMAMMLESSPQALDVRSKLVRGDDFSELAAEMSLEPFSRNKGGGFGWVPKTILLDMLPASIV
;
A
#
# COMPACT_ATOMS: atom_id res chain seq x y z
N MET A 1 28.52 11.57 -7.00
CA MET A 1 29.50 10.71 -6.30
C MET A 1 30.21 11.42 -5.16
N LYS A 2 31.23 12.26 -5.41
CA LYS A 2 31.96 12.98 -4.34
C LYS A 2 31.08 13.93 -3.52
N ASN A 3 30.14 14.62 -4.19
CA ASN A 3 29.19 15.50 -3.51
C ASN A 3 28.28 14.73 -2.56
N LEU A 4 27.67 13.63 -3.00
CA LEU A 4 26.82 12.75 -2.18
C LEU A 4 27.56 12.15 -0.98
N LEU A 5 28.81 11.71 -1.15
CA LEU A 5 29.62 11.26 -0.01
C LEU A 5 29.81 12.38 1.01
N LYS A 6 30.10 13.60 0.55
CA LYS A 6 30.28 14.77 1.42
C LYS A 6 28.98 15.22 2.10
N GLU A 7 27.86 15.22 1.38
CA GLU A 7 26.54 15.58 1.90
C GLU A 7 26.06 14.64 3.00
N ASN A 8 26.46 13.36 2.95
CA ASN A 8 26.11 12.35 3.92
C ASN A 8 27.21 12.09 4.98
N ASP A 9 28.24 12.95 5.03
CA ASP A 9 29.40 12.82 5.94
C ASP A 9 30.09 11.44 5.87
N LEU A 10 30.14 10.87 4.66
CA LEU A 10 30.71 9.53 4.42
C LEU A 10 32.19 9.62 4.03
N PRO A 11 33.06 8.75 4.60
CA PRO A 11 34.45 8.66 4.20
C PRO A 11 34.59 8.30 2.72
N ASP A 12 35.56 8.91 2.03
CA ASP A 12 35.88 8.60 0.63
C ASP A 12 36.67 7.28 0.50
N LYS A 13 36.08 6.17 0.98
CA LYS A 13 36.61 4.80 0.89
C LYS A 13 35.78 3.96 -0.07
N GLU A 14 36.38 2.91 -0.60
CA GLU A 14 35.76 2.01 -1.58
C GLU A 14 34.38 1.50 -1.16
N ALA A 15 34.22 1.01 0.07
CA ALA A 15 32.92 0.52 0.55
C ALA A 15 31.80 1.58 0.52
N TYR A 16 32.09 2.83 0.90
CA TYR A 16 31.10 3.92 0.81
C TYR A 16 30.88 4.37 -0.62
N ARG A 17 31.92 4.28 -1.45
CA ARG A 17 31.78 4.52 -2.89
C ARG A 17 30.88 3.50 -3.56
N ASP A 18 30.96 2.24 -3.14
CA ASP A 18 30.12 1.19 -3.70
C ASP A 18 28.66 1.36 -3.24
N LEU A 19 28.43 1.71 -1.98
CA LEU A 19 27.09 2.01 -1.46
C LEU A 19 26.43 3.18 -2.20
N VAL A 20 27.14 4.30 -2.35
CA VAL A 20 26.60 5.47 -3.08
C VAL A 20 26.44 5.15 -4.56
N ARG A 21 27.32 4.34 -5.18
CA ARG A 21 27.13 3.89 -6.57
C ARG A 21 25.87 3.03 -6.70
N HIS A 22 25.62 2.13 -5.76
CA HIS A 22 24.43 1.28 -5.74
C HIS A 22 23.15 2.11 -5.64
N GLN A 23 23.12 3.09 -4.72
CA GLN A 23 21.98 4.02 -4.59
C GLN A 23 21.73 4.78 -5.90
N LEU A 24 22.78 5.38 -6.48
CA LEU A 24 22.67 6.11 -7.76
C LEU A 24 22.19 5.22 -8.91
N LEU A 25 22.57 3.94 -8.92
CA LEU A 25 22.11 2.99 -9.91
C LEU A 25 20.61 2.71 -9.77
N ILE A 26 20.13 2.50 -8.53
CA ILE A 26 18.70 2.31 -8.26
C ILE A 26 17.91 3.54 -8.68
N GLU A 27 18.32 4.74 -8.26
CA GLU A 27 17.68 6.00 -8.65
C GLU A 27 17.59 6.14 -10.17
N ARG A 28 18.71 5.89 -10.89
CA ARG A 28 18.74 5.92 -12.36
C ARG A 28 17.78 4.91 -12.99
N LEU A 29 17.72 3.69 -12.46
CA LEU A 29 16.84 2.64 -12.98
C LEU A 29 15.37 3.01 -12.77
N LEU A 30 15.01 3.50 -11.58
CA LEU A 30 13.66 3.96 -11.29
C LEU A 30 13.28 5.11 -12.22
N ASP A 31 14.04 6.19 -12.24
CA ASP A 31 13.69 7.41 -13.00
C ASP A 31 13.71 7.21 -14.52
N VAL A 32 14.72 6.51 -15.06
CA VAL A 32 14.97 6.47 -16.51
C VAL A 32 14.31 5.25 -17.15
N HIS A 33 14.20 4.14 -16.42
CA HIS A 33 13.68 2.91 -16.97
C HIS A 33 12.27 2.61 -16.49
N PHE A 34 12.00 2.58 -15.19
CA PHE A 34 10.72 2.09 -14.67
C PHE A 34 9.62 3.15 -14.66
N ASP A 35 9.89 4.37 -14.19
CA ASP A 35 8.90 5.44 -14.07
C ASP A 35 8.19 5.78 -15.39
N PRO A 36 8.88 5.87 -16.54
CA PRO A 36 8.21 6.09 -17.82
C PRO A 36 7.28 4.95 -18.27
N GLN A 37 7.45 3.74 -17.70
CA GLN A 37 6.59 2.59 -17.97
C GLN A 37 5.34 2.58 -17.08
N VAL A 38 5.32 3.35 -15.98
CA VAL A 38 4.16 3.46 -15.10
C VAL A 38 3.11 4.35 -15.77
N PRO A 39 1.88 3.86 -16.01
CA PRO A 39 0.84 4.68 -16.60
C PRO A 39 0.50 5.90 -15.74
N LEU A 40 0.40 7.08 -16.36
CA LEU A 40 -0.03 8.31 -15.68
C LEU A 40 -1.49 8.24 -15.18
N PHE A 41 -2.31 7.40 -15.82
CA PHE A 41 -3.71 7.19 -15.49
C PHE A 41 -4.02 5.70 -15.44
N ALA A 42 -4.84 5.31 -14.47
CA ALA A 42 -5.36 3.95 -14.34
C ALA A 42 -6.79 3.99 -13.79
N GLU A 43 -7.57 2.96 -14.07
CA GLU A 43 -8.85 2.75 -13.39
C GLU A 43 -8.58 2.59 -11.87
N GLN A 44 -9.29 3.35 -11.05
CA GLN A 44 -9.17 3.28 -9.59
C GLN A 44 -10.52 2.90 -8.97
N ARG A 45 -10.45 2.24 -7.81
CA ARG A 45 -11.62 1.90 -7.00
C ARG A 45 -11.47 2.47 -5.60
N ARG A 46 -12.56 3.00 -5.06
CA ARG A 46 -12.61 3.39 -3.66
C ARG A 46 -12.85 2.15 -2.82
N VAL A 47 -11.89 1.81 -1.95
CA VAL A 47 -11.91 0.56 -1.18
C VAL A 47 -12.36 0.81 0.25
N MET A 48 -13.30 -0.02 0.70
CA MET A 48 -13.66 -0.19 2.11
C MET A 48 -13.38 -1.65 2.50
N ALA A 49 -12.67 -1.87 3.60
CA ALA A 49 -12.32 -3.20 4.06
C ALA A 49 -12.33 -3.28 5.60
N MET A 50 -12.57 -4.48 6.11
CA MET A 50 -12.46 -4.82 7.52
C MET A 50 -11.64 -6.10 7.65
N MET A 51 -10.54 -6.04 8.40
CA MET A 51 -9.90 -7.25 8.91
C MET A 51 -10.63 -7.69 10.18
N LEU A 52 -11.07 -8.94 10.22
CA LEU A 52 -11.81 -9.53 11.34
C LEU A 52 -11.02 -10.73 11.89
N GLU A 53 -11.29 -11.09 13.13
CA GLU A 53 -10.53 -12.11 13.87
C GLU A 53 -10.67 -13.51 13.24
N SER A 54 -11.83 -13.81 12.65
CA SER A 54 -12.12 -15.15 12.15
C SER A 54 -13.22 -15.18 11.08
N SER A 55 -13.31 -16.30 10.35
CA SER A 55 -14.36 -16.54 9.37
C SER A 55 -15.78 -16.53 9.97
N PRO A 56 -16.05 -17.17 11.14
CA PRO A 56 -17.34 -17.05 11.81
C PRO A 56 -17.73 -15.60 12.15
N GLN A 57 -16.78 -14.78 12.62
CA GLN A 57 -17.03 -13.36 12.88
C GLN A 57 -17.35 -12.61 11.58
N ALA A 58 -16.64 -12.90 10.49
CA ALA A 58 -16.95 -12.32 9.18
C ALA A 58 -18.35 -12.70 8.67
N LEU A 59 -18.81 -13.92 8.94
CA LEU A 59 -20.17 -14.35 8.61
C LEU A 59 -21.25 -13.64 9.46
N ASP A 60 -20.98 -13.39 10.75
CA ASP A 60 -21.86 -12.57 11.59
C ASP A 60 -21.95 -11.13 11.09
N VAL A 61 -20.80 -10.49 10.82
CA VAL A 61 -20.72 -9.14 10.24
C VAL A 61 -21.44 -9.07 8.89
N ARG A 62 -21.27 -10.07 8.02
CA ARG A 62 -22.01 -10.15 6.76
C ARG A 62 -23.52 -10.19 7.01
N SER A 63 -23.98 -10.93 8.01
CA SER A 63 -25.40 -11.02 8.35
C SER A 63 -25.96 -9.69 8.86
N LYS A 64 -25.16 -8.93 9.64
CA LYS A 64 -25.45 -7.56 10.07
C LYS A 64 -25.61 -6.61 8.87
N LEU A 65 -24.64 -6.63 7.94
CA LEU A 65 -24.68 -5.82 6.73
C LEU A 65 -25.90 -6.13 5.84
N VAL A 66 -26.27 -7.41 5.69
CA VAL A 66 -27.48 -7.80 4.92
C VAL A 66 -28.78 -7.27 5.55
N ARG A 67 -28.79 -7.06 6.88
CA ARG A 67 -29.94 -6.44 7.57
C ARG A 67 -29.96 -4.91 7.49
N GLY A 68 -28.90 -4.29 6.96
CA GLY A 68 -28.79 -2.85 6.78
C GLY A 68 -27.95 -2.12 7.82
N ASP A 69 -27.19 -2.82 8.66
CA ASP A 69 -26.25 -2.20 9.59
C ASP A 69 -25.13 -1.46 8.80
N ASP A 70 -24.63 -0.35 9.34
CA ASP A 70 -23.63 0.48 8.64
C ASP A 70 -22.24 -0.16 8.64
N PHE A 71 -21.61 -0.22 7.47
CA PHE A 71 -20.28 -0.81 7.32
C PHE A 71 -19.22 -0.03 8.09
N SER A 72 -19.29 1.31 8.06
CA SER A 72 -18.27 2.17 8.66
C SER A 72 -18.29 2.07 10.18
N GLU A 73 -19.48 1.98 10.77
CA GLU A 73 -19.67 1.76 12.21
C GLU A 73 -19.12 0.38 12.62
N LEU A 74 -19.50 -0.68 11.91
CA LEU A 74 -18.98 -2.03 12.17
C LEU A 74 -17.46 -2.11 11.99
N ALA A 75 -16.91 -1.39 11.01
CA ALA A 75 -15.47 -1.33 10.79
C ALA A 75 -14.75 -0.61 11.93
N ALA A 76 -15.31 0.50 12.42
CA ALA A 76 -14.74 1.26 13.53
C ALA A 76 -14.74 0.46 14.84
N GLU A 77 -15.80 -0.34 15.07
CA GLU A 77 -15.94 -1.17 16.27
C GLU A 77 -15.10 -2.45 16.21
N MET A 78 -15.19 -3.19 15.10
CA MET A 78 -14.75 -4.58 15.05
C MET A 78 -13.46 -4.81 14.28
N SER A 79 -13.01 -3.87 13.44
CA SER A 79 -11.86 -4.16 12.60
C SER A 79 -10.56 -4.23 13.41
N LEU A 80 -9.75 -5.24 13.11
CA LEU A 80 -8.40 -5.38 13.63
C LEU A 80 -7.35 -4.60 12.83
N GLU A 81 -7.74 -4.00 11.69
CA GLU A 81 -6.84 -3.27 10.80
C GLU A 81 -6.72 -1.79 11.26
N PRO A 82 -5.58 -1.36 11.82
CA PRO A 82 -5.48 -0.05 12.47
C PRO A 82 -5.49 1.15 11.50
N PHE A 83 -5.05 0.99 10.26
CA PHE A 83 -4.91 2.08 9.29
C PHE A 83 -6.27 2.67 8.85
N SER A 84 -7.27 1.80 8.71
CA SER A 84 -8.60 2.12 8.16
C SER A 84 -9.72 2.04 9.18
N ARG A 85 -9.56 1.35 10.32
CA ARG A 85 -10.57 1.25 11.40
C ARG A 85 -11.15 2.61 11.78
N ASN A 86 -10.30 3.57 12.10
CA ASN A 86 -10.72 4.92 12.51
C ASN A 86 -11.24 5.79 11.34
N LYS A 87 -11.25 5.24 10.12
CA LYS A 87 -11.77 5.85 8.88
C LYS A 87 -12.97 5.06 8.34
N GLY A 88 -13.64 4.27 9.17
CA GLY A 88 -14.78 3.44 8.76
C GLY A 88 -14.42 2.34 7.77
N GLY A 89 -13.19 1.80 7.87
CA GLY A 89 -12.67 0.80 6.92
C GLY A 89 -12.16 1.40 5.59
N GLY A 90 -12.05 2.72 5.47
CA GLY A 90 -11.62 3.37 4.23
C GLY A 90 -10.12 3.25 3.93
N PHE A 91 -9.79 2.66 2.78
CA PHE A 91 -8.43 2.62 2.21
C PHE A 91 -8.17 3.68 1.15
N GLY A 92 -9.20 4.46 0.78
CA GLY A 92 -9.09 5.49 -0.25
C GLY A 92 -9.18 4.92 -1.67
N TRP A 93 -8.60 5.63 -2.63
CA TRP A 93 -8.56 5.23 -4.03
C TRP A 93 -7.33 4.37 -4.30
N VAL A 94 -7.56 3.19 -4.85
CA VAL A 94 -6.50 2.22 -5.18
C VAL A 94 -6.60 1.88 -6.67
N PRO A 95 -5.47 1.86 -7.42
CA PRO A 95 -5.46 1.36 -8.78
C PRO A 95 -5.98 -0.06 -8.84
N LYS A 96 -6.88 -0.34 -9.79
CA LYS A 96 -7.51 -1.66 -9.94
C LYS A 96 -6.50 -2.78 -10.13
N THR A 97 -5.41 -2.53 -10.85
CA THR A 97 -4.33 -3.51 -11.07
C THR A 97 -3.66 -3.89 -9.76
N ILE A 98 -3.26 -2.90 -8.95
CA ILE A 98 -2.69 -3.12 -7.62
C ILE A 98 -3.68 -3.86 -6.70
N LEU A 99 -4.96 -3.51 -6.76
CA LEU A 99 -6.00 -4.19 -5.98
C LEU A 99 -6.12 -5.68 -6.34
N LEU A 100 -6.04 -6.03 -7.63
CA LEU A 100 -6.07 -7.41 -8.11
C LEU A 100 -4.80 -8.18 -7.72
N ASP A 101 -3.64 -7.52 -7.69
CA ASP A 101 -2.39 -8.14 -7.26
C ASP A 101 -2.37 -8.39 -5.74
N MET A 102 -2.99 -7.49 -4.96
CA MET A 102 -3.04 -7.57 -3.50
C MET A 102 -4.02 -8.63 -2.97
N LEU A 103 -5.08 -8.93 -3.73
CA LEU A 103 -6.16 -9.81 -3.28
C LEU A 103 -6.23 -11.06 -4.18
N PRO A 104 -5.79 -12.24 -3.69
CA PRO A 104 -5.77 -13.47 -4.50
C PRO A 104 -7.16 -14.01 -4.86
N ALA A 105 -8.23 -13.39 -4.37
CA ALA A 105 -9.61 -13.73 -4.72
C ALA A 105 -10.21 -12.64 -5.62
N SER A 106 -10.92 -13.07 -6.68
CA SER A 106 -11.72 -12.16 -7.50
C SER A 106 -12.68 -11.38 -6.61
N ILE A 107 -12.49 -10.07 -6.58
CA ILE A 107 -13.46 -9.11 -6.07
C ILE A 107 -14.58 -9.11 -7.11
N VAL A 108 -15.65 -9.85 -6.83
CA VAL A 108 -16.87 -9.88 -7.64
C VAL A 108 -17.64 -8.58 -7.46
#